data_AF-A0A2H3DUB4-F1
#
_entry.id   AF-A0A2H3DUB4-F1
#
_cell.length_a   1.000
_cell.length_b   1.000
_cell.length_c   1.000
_cell.angle_alpha   90.00
_cell.angle_beta   90.00
_cell.angle_gamma   90.00
#
_symmetry.space_group_name_H-M   'P 1'
#
loop_
_entity.id
_entity.type
_entity.pdbx_description
1 polymer ?
#
loop_
_entity_poly.entity_id
_entity_poly.type
_entity_poly.pdbx_seq_one_letter_code
_entity_poly.pdbx_strand_id
1 'polypeptide(L)'
;MLSMHRLSVEAVFFDANFPQFEGHLDWLSSIMRRCLAYQILYQINWGSELSPFVEEEVPRDDGDHRINLKVPKTTWAFRPEHIMEIQFFQQLRTRPFIRREYRQALSDILQAVRTGNENITVGDQDELETEENLGIGEEEHTDQVLLDTPTGSKRFREETPDDRARKKQHLQDTGTTFDNQVETIDSTDDQVPAEYPNPFQGVESTPKVKGFIITGHPGIGKSIFLYYVLVLRLQASKPTILVTYPDKVTVFLRQGVYSILMTDFEEVIPAIPTTTWCLVDTNESLETVPAPISNTLFFYLTSSITEKKTPSMGQQGYRHSPVCHETVLFIGAHNRARSKSRRQQNALRKVVTRILSTVYALGSLCL
;
A
#
# COMPACT_ATOMS: atom_id res chain seq x y z
N MET A 1 -33.65 23.71 -36.18
CA MET A 1 -32.97 22.45 -36.56
C MET A 1 -31.65 22.38 -35.80
N LEU A 2 -31.63 21.74 -34.64
CA LEU A 2 -30.40 21.45 -33.89
C LEU A 2 -30.28 19.93 -33.84
N SER A 3 -29.28 19.41 -34.54
CA SER A 3 -28.94 17.98 -34.58
C SER A 3 -28.36 17.56 -33.24
N MET A 4 -29.15 16.89 -32.41
CA MET A 4 -28.66 16.16 -31.25
C MET A 4 -28.07 14.83 -31.73
N HIS A 5 -26.75 14.78 -31.87
CA HIS A 5 -26.04 13.51 -32.00
C HIS A 5 -25.98 12.84 -30.62
N ARG A 6 -26.86 11.85 -30.43
CA ARG A 6 -26.86 10.94 -29.29
C ARG A 6 -25.84 9.84 -29.59
N LEU A 7 -24.64 9.94 -29.00
CA LEU A 7 -23.68 8.84 -28.96
C LEU A 7 -24.22 7.77 -28.01
N SER A 8 -24.85 6.72 -28.55
CA SER A 8 -25.08 5.49 -27.81
C SER A 8 -23.80 4.66 -27.87
N VAL A 9 -23.01 4.68 -26.80
CA VAL A 9 -21.98 3.67 -26.57
C VAL A 9 -22.68 2.50 -25.90
N GLU A 10 -23.09 1.50 -26.70
CA GLU A 10 -23.38 0.17 -26.17
C GLU A 10 -22.05 -0.42 -25.68
N ALA A 11 -21.82 -0.36 -24.38
CA ALA A 11 -20.84 -1.22 -23.74
C ALA A 11 -21.38 -2.65 -23.85
N VAL A 12 -20.88 -3.40 -24.83
CA VAL A 12 -21.15 -4.83 -24.96
C VAL A 12 -20.64 -5.48 -23.69
N PHE A 13 -21.56 -5.86 -22.82
CA PHE A 13 -21.33 -6.82 -21.76
C PHE A 13 -20.72 -8.07 -22.41
N PHE A 14 -19.48 -8.42 -22.06
CA PHE A 14 -18.87 -9.69 -22.42
C PHE A 14 -19.54 -10.81 -21.62
N ASP A 15 -20.76 -11.14 -22.01
CA ASP A 15 -21.59 -12.16 -21.40
C ASP A 15 -21.42 -13.45 -22.19
N ALA A 16 -20.72 -14.44 -21.62
CA ALA A 16 -20.64 -15.89 -21.94
C ALA A 16 -20.54 -16.40 -23.41
N ASN A 17 -20.63 -15.52 -24.40
CA ASN A 17 -20.63 -15.81 -25.82
C ASN A 17 -19.31 -15.34 -26.41
N PHE A 18 -18.25 -16.08 -26.13
CA PHE A 18 -17.00 -16.05 -26.90
C PHE A 18 -16.97 -17.25 -27.89
N PRO A 19 -17.85 -17.34 -28.92
CA PRO A 19 -17.93 -18.51 -29.80
C PRO A 19 -16.85 -18.55 -30.90
N GLN A 20 -15.69 -17.91 -30.74
CA GLN A 20 -14.69 -17.82 -31.84
C GLN A 20 -13.24 -18.17 -31.48
N PHE A 21 -12.94 -18.56 -30.23
CA PHE A 21 -11.57 -18.90 -29.84
C PHE A 21 -11.32 -20.41 -29.61
N GLU A 22 -12.27 -21.28 -29.96
CA GLU A 22 -12.13 -22.73 -29.76
C GLU A 22 -10.87 -23.32 -30.43
N GLY A 23 -10.46 -22.78 -31.58
CA GLY A 23 -9.21 -23.18 -32.27
C GLY A 23 -7.91 -22.58 -31.71
N HIS A 24 -8.00 -21.55 -30.86
CA HIS A 24 -6.84 -20.86 -30.29
C HIS A 24 -6.57 -21.26 -28.83
N LEU A 25 -7.44 -22.04 -28.19
CA LEU A 25 -7.24 -22.48 -26.81
C LEU A 25 -5.98 -23.35 -26.66
N ASP A 26 -5.70 -24.23 -27.62
CA ASP A 26 -4.50 -25.07 -27.61
C ASP A 26 -3.23 -24.20 -27.73
N TRP A 27 -3.25 -23.22 -28.63
CA TRP A 27 -2.16 -22.27 -28.78
C TRP A 27 -1.99 -21.37 -27.54
N LEU A 28 -3.07 -20.80 -27.00
CA LEU A 28 -3.04 -20.02 -25.76
C LEU A 28 -2.51 -20.86 -24.61
N SER A 29 -2.87 -22.14 -24.51
CA SER A 29 -2.35 -23.04 -23.49
C SER A 29 -0.84 -23.29 -23.60
N SER A 30 -0.27 -23.18 -24.81
CA SER A 30 1.17 -23.31 -25.04
C SER A 30 1.96 -22.08 -24.57
N ILE A 31 1.37 -20.89 -24.65
CA ILE A 31 1.98 -19.62 -24.24
C ILE A 31 1.69 -19.31 -22.77
N MET A 32 0.45 -19.52 -22.34
CA MET A 32 -0.04 -19.23 -21.00
C MET A 32 0.27 -20.39 -20.06
N ARG A 33 1.50 -20.41 -19.56
CA ARG A 33 1.93 -21.43 -18.59
C ARG A 33 1.29 -21.17 -17.24
N ARG A 34 0.68 -22.18 -16.61
CA ARG A 34 0.14 -22.03 -15.25
C ARG A 34 1.22 -21.60 -14.27
N CYS A 35 0.94 -20.58 -13.47
CA CYS A 35 1.91 -20.04 -12.51
C CYS A 35 1.68 -20.63 -11.12
N LEU A 36 2.45 -21.65 -10.75
CA LEU A 36 2.35 -22.29 -9.42
C LEU A 36 2.68 -21.33 -8.27
N ALA A 37 3.58 -20.36 -8.49
CA ALA A 37 4.01 -19.41 -7.47
C ALA A 37 2.86 -18.52 -6.95
N TYR A 38 1.87 -18.23 -7.79
CA TYR A 38 0.71 -17.42 -7.45
C TYR A 38 -0.60 -18.21 -7.34
N GLN A 39 -0.55 -19.53 -7.58
CA GLN A 39 -1.72 -20.39 -7.55
C GLN A 39 -2.39 -20.42 -6.18
N ILE A 40 -1.60 -20.46 -5.10
CA ILE A 40 -2.10 -20.41 -3.72
C ILE A 40 -2.82 -19.08 -3.46
N LEU A 41 -2.17 -17.96 -3.77
CA LEU A 41 -2.77 -16.63 -3.63
C LEU A 41 -4.12 -16.55 -4.37
N TYR A 42 -4.16 -17.09 -5.59
CA TYR A 42 -5.38 -17.14 -6.38
C TYR A 42 -6.45 -18.01 -5.74
N GLN A 43 -6.14 -19.25 -5.34
CA GLN A 43 -7.12 -20.17 -4.75
C GLN A 43 -7.72 -19.64 -3.45
N ILE A 44 -6.91 -18.99 -2.62
CA ILE A 44 -7.35 -18.44 -1.34
C ILE A 44 -8.25 -17.22 -1.53
N ASN A 45 -7.91 -16.35 -2.49
CA ASN A 45 -8.54 -15.04 -2.57
C ASN A 45 -9.59 -14.97 -3.68
N TRP A 46 -9.50 -15.73 -4.76
CA TRP A 46 -10.38 -15.57 -5.91
C TRP A 46 -11.83 -15.89 -5.58
N GLY A 47 -12.69 -14.86 -5.56
CA GLY A 47 -14.10 -15.00 -5.24
C GLY A 47 -14.37 -15.49 -3.80
N SER A 48 -13.39 -15.39 -2.91
CA SER A 48 -13.56 -15.75 -1.51
C SER A 48 -14.45 -14.72 -0.82
N GLU A 49 -15.46 -15.19 -0.09
CA GLU A 49 -16.28 -14.35 0.79
C GLU A 49 -15.50 -13.90 2.02
N LEU A 50 -14.45 -14.63 2.40
CA LEU A 50 -13.63 -14.27 3.55
C LEU A 50 -12.73 -13.09 3.23
N SER A 51 -12.86 -12.01 4.01
CA SER A 51 -11.94 -10.88 3.95
C SER A 51 -10.48 -11.36 4.11
N PRO A 52 -9.57 -10.98 3.19
CA PRO A 52 -8.16 -11.31 3.30
C PRO A 52 -7.45 -10.48 4.37
N PHE A 53 -8.17 -9.56 5.01
CA PHE A 53 -7.71 -8.75 6.12
C PHE A 53 -8.47 -9.11 7.39
N VAL A 54 -7.78 -8.95 8.51
CA VAL A 54 -8.37 -8.99 9.86
C VAL A 54 -7.97 -7.70 10.57
N GLU A 55 -8.90 -7.19 11.36
CA GLU A 55 -8.64 -6.09 12.26
C GLU A 55 -7.94 -6.62 13.51
N GLU A 56 -6.83 -6.02 13.89
CA GLU A 56 -6.05 -6.40 15.05
C GLU A 56 -5.60 -5.19 15.84
N GLU A 57 -5.37 -5.39 17.14
CA GLU A 57 -4.78 -4.36 17.98
C GLU A 57 -3.36 -4.07 17.54
N VAL A 58 -3.02 -2.79 17.42
CA VAL A 58 -1.65 -2.37 17.13
C VAL A 58 -0.82 -2.63 18.38
N PRO A 59 0.21 -3.49 18.35
CA PRO A 59 1.04 -3.73 19.52
C PRO A 59 1.69 -2.42 19.98
N ARG A 60 1.35 -1.98 21.19
CA ARG A 60 1.98 -0.81 21.81
C ARG A 60 3.04 -1.33 22.77
N ASP A 61 4.22 -0.75 22.69
CA ASP A 61 5.16 -0.87 23.80
C ASP A 61 4.64 0.08 24.88
N ASP A 62 3.96 -0.47 25.88
CA ASP A 62 3.27 0.31 26.94
C ASP A 62 4.22 1.28 27.67
N GLY A 63 5.54 1.09 27.54
CA GLY A 63 6.57 1.96 28.10
C GLY A 63 6.99 3.16 27.23
N ASP A 64 6.59 3.25 25.95
CA ASP A 64 7.08 4.32 25.05
C ASP A 64 6.17 5.55 25.07
N HIS A 65 6.14 6.27 26.20
CA HIS A 65 5.47 7.58 26.33
C HIS A 65 6.13 8.70 25.50
N ARG A 66 7.16 8.40 24.70
CA ARG A 66 8.07 9.43 24.15
C ARG A 66 7.60 10.07 22.87
N ILE A 67 6.48 9.67 22.29
CA ILE A 67 6.04 10.23 21.02
C ILE A 67 4.53 10.49 21.03
N ASN A 68 4.14 11.76 20.89
CA ASN A 68 2.76 12.23 20.68
C ASN A 68 2.21 11.80 19.30
N LEU A 69 2.50 10.60 18.84
CA LEU A 69 1.91 10.02 17.64
C LEU A 69 0.57 9.40 18.03
N LYS A 70 -0.52 9.93 17.47
CA LYS A 70 -1.85 9.33 17.56
C LYS A 70 -1.88 8.04 16.74
N VAL A 71 -1.34 6.96 17.30
CA VAL A 71 -1.44 5.62 16.71
C VAL A 71 -2.87 5.12 16.94
N PRO A 72 -3.56 4.57 15.92
CA PRO A 72 -4.87 3.99 16.13
C PRO A 72 -4.80 2.79 17.10
N LYS A 73 -5.91 2.45 17.76
CA LYS A 73 -5.97 1.28 18.65
C LYS A 73 -5.88 -0.01 17.84
N THR A 74 -6.62 -0.06 16.74
CA THR A 74 -6.66 -1.18 15.81
C THR A 74 -6.10 -0.77 14.45
N THR A 75 -5.66 -1.77 13.71
CA THR A 75 -5.27 -1.64 12.31
C THR A 75 -5.71 -2.89 11.57
N TRP A 76 -5.78 -2.80 10.26
CA TRP A 76 -6.05 -3.97 9.45
C TRP A 76 -4.76 -4.57 8.97
N ALA A 77 -4.68 -5.89 8.95
CA ALA A 77 -3.52 -6.62 8.49
C ALA A 77 -3.95 -7.81 7.64
N PHE A 78 -3.13 -8.18 6.66
CA PHE A 78 -3.36 -9.37 5.83
C PHE A 78 -3.48 -10.61 6.72
N ARG A 79 -4.39 -11.55 6.53
CA ARG A 79 -4.53 -12.72 7.43
C ARG A 79 -3.26 -13.58 7.49
N PRO A 80 -2.81 -14.08 8.66
CA PRO A 80 -1.56 -14.84 8.78
C PRO A 80 -1.53 -16.07 7.88
N GLU A 81 -2.67 -16.76 7.77
CA GLU A 81 -2.83 -17.99 6.98
C GLU A 81 -2.57 -17.72 5.49
N HIS A 82 -2.93 -16.53 5.01
CA HIS A 82 -2.78 -16.14 3.60
C HIS A 82 -1.37 -15.61 3.30
N ILE A 83 -0.71 -14.99 4.28
CA ILE A 83 0.61 -14.38 4.13
C ILE A 83 1.71 -15.44 4.13
N MET A 84 1.64 -16.40 5.05
CA MET A 84 2.77 -17.29 5.34
C MET A 84 3.08 -18.24 4.19
N GLU A 85 2.14 -18.48 3.28
CA GLU A 85 2.36 -19.34 2.11
C GLU A 85 2.94 -18.59 0.90
N ILE A 86 2.91 -17.25 0.93
CA ILE A 86 3.41 -16.42 -0.17
C ILE A 86 4.86 -16.03 0.15
N GLN A 87 5.80 -16.61 -0.58
CA GLN A 87 7.25 -16.37 -0.43
C GLN A 87 7.62 -14.88 -0.38
N PHE A 88 6.88 -14.02 -1.09
CA PHE A 88 7.08 -12.57 -1.06
C PHE A 88 6.91 -11.99 0.36
N PHE A 89 5.84 -12.35 1.07
CA PHE A 89 5.60 -11.83 2.41
C PHE A 89 6.53 -12.42 3.46
N GLN A 90 6.99 -13.66 3.26
CA GLN A 90 8.02 -14.25 4.10
C GLN A 90 9.30 -13.39 4.12
N GLN A 91 9.66 -12.75 3.00
CA GLN A 91 10.84 -11.89 2.93
C GLN A 91 10.69 -10.60 3.75
N LEU A 92 9.47 -10.11 3.94
CA LEU A 92 9.23 -8.88 4.70
C LEU A 92 9.51 -9.07 6.20
N ARG A 93 9.63 -10.32 6.68
CA ARG A 93 9.84 -10.72 8.10
C ARG A 93 8.79 -10.23 9.09
N THR A 94 7.93 -9.31 8.66
CA THR A 94 6.83 -8.73 9.40
C THR A 94 5.60 -8.76 8.54
N ARG A 95 4.49 -9.09 9.16
CA ARG A 95 3.16 -8.99 8.59
C ARG A 95 2.87 -7.54 8.16
N PRO A 96 2.53 -7.28 6.89
CA PRO A 96 2.23 -5.93 6.47
C PRO A 96 0.87 -5.48 7.02
N PHE A 97 0.87 -4.28 7.58
CA PHE A 97 -0.35 -3.59 7.99
C PHE A 97 -0.89 -2.73 6.84
N ILE A 98 -2.22 -2.67 6.73
CA ILE A 98 -2.93 -1.78 5.83
C ILE A 98 -2.99 -0.40 6.46
N ARG A 99 -2.21 0.50 5.87
CA ARG A 99 -2.17 1.90 6.25
C ARG A 99 -3.49 2.59 5.88
N ARG A 100 -3.93 3.55 6.68
CA ARG A 100 -5.12 4.38 6.37
C ARG A 100 -4.95 5.05 5.01
N GLU A 101 -3.72 5.48 4.72
CA GLU A 101 -3.29 6.11 3.48
C GLU A 101 -3.50 5.20 2.25
N TYR A 102 -3.42 3.87 2.41
CA TYR A 102 -3.72 2.95 1.32
C TYR A 102 -5.21 2.95 1.00
N ARG A 103 -6.08 3.03 2.00
CA ARG A 103 -7.52 3.11 1.75
C ARG A 103 -7.89 4.40 1.06
N GLN A 104 -7.36 5.51 1.57
CA GLN A 104 -7.61 6.82 0.99
C GLN A 104 -7.14 6.87 -0.46
N ALA A 105 -5.87 6.51 -0.71
CA ALA A 105 -5.30 6.47 -2.05
C ALA A 105 -6.13 5.61 -3.01
N LEU A 106 -6.58 4.42 -2.57
CA LEU A 106 -7.41 3.56 -3.41
C LEU A 106 -8.81 4.15 -3.66
N SER A 107 -9.42 4.76 -2.64
CA SER A 107 -10.70 5.44 -2.77
C SER A 107 -10.62 6.56 -3.81
N ASP A 108 -9.58 7.38 -3.73
CA ASP A 108 -9.37 8.50 -4.64
C ASP A 108 -9.11 8.01 -6.07
N ILE A 109 -8.28 6.97 -6.24
CA ILE A 109 -8.05 6.32 -7.54
C ILE A 109 -9.38 5.83 -8.13
N LEU A 110 -10.21 5.15 -7.33
CA LEU A 110 -11.49 4.61 -7.81
C LEU A 110 -12.47 5.73 -8.16
N GLN A 111 -12.49 6.81 -7.39
CA GLN A 111 -13.30 7.99 -7.72
C GLN A 111 -12.86 8.61 -9.04
N ALA A 112 -11.56 8.77 -9.26
CA ALA A 112 -11.01 9.29 -10.51
C ALA A 112 -11.28 8.34 -11.70
N VAL A 113 -11.15 7.03 -11.52
CA VAL A 113 -11.54 6.01 -12.52
C VAL A 113 -13.00 6.15 -12.95
N ARG A 114 -13.92 6.39 -12.00
CA ARG A 114 -15.36 6.55 -12.27
C ARG A 114 -15.70 7.91 -12.91
N THR A 115 -15.09 8.97 -12.40
CA THR A 115 -15.42 10.35 -12.80
C THR A 115 -14.68 10.79 -14.06
N GLY A 116 -13.48 10.27 -14.29
CA GLY A 116 -12.55 10.78 -15.29
C GLY A 116 -11.77 12.01 -14.81
N ASN A 117 -11.90 12.39 -13.54
CA ASN A 117 -11.17 13.53 -12.98
C ASN A 117 -9.75 13.12 -12.62
N GLU A 118 -8.77 13.62 -13.38
CA GLU A 118 -7.34 13.36 -13.19
C GLU A 118 -6.77 14.08 -11.95
N ASN A 119 -7.45 15.09 -11.41
CA ASN A 119 -6.94 15.84 -10.27
C ASN A 119 -7.24 15.11 -8.95
N ILE A 120 -6.31 14.25 -8.52
CA ILE A 120 -6.33 13.68 -7.17
C ILE A 120 -5.34 14.42 -6.28
N THR A 121 -5.85 15.16 -5.30
CA THR A 121 -5.04 15.68 -4.19
C THR A 121 -5.14 14.74 -2.99
N VAL A 122 -4.13 13.88 -2.80
CA VAL A 122 -3.96 13.10 -1.56
C VAL A 122 -3.29 14.00 -0.55
N GLY A 123 -4.06 14.62 0.33
CA GLY A 123 -3.57 15.48 1.40
C GLY A 123 -4.72 15.91 2.29
N ASP A 124 -4.47 15.92 3.60
CA ASP A 124 -5.44 16.15 4.67
C ASP A 124 -6.25 17.45 4.44
N GLN A 125 -7.44 17.32 3.84
CA GLN A 125 -8.44 18.40 3.85
C GLN A 125 -9.26 18.38 5.15
N ASP A 126 -9.11 17.36 5.98
CA ASP A 126 -9.95 17.13 7.17
C ASP A 126 -9.34 17.60 8.50
N GLU A 127 -8.16 18.23 8.49
CA GLU A 127 -7.72 19.07 9.62
C GLU A 127 -8.06 20.53 9.36
N LEU A 128 -9.29 20.81 8.90
CA LEU A 128 -9.94 22.04 9.32
C LEU A 128 -10.08 21.90 10.83
N GLU A 129 -9.11 22.47 11.54
CA GLU A 129 -9.17 22.75 12.96
C GLU A 129 -10.60 23.23 13.22
N THR A 130 -11.41 22.40 13.85
CA THR A 130 -12.45 22.89 14.73
C THR A 130 -11.65 23.66 15.77
N GLU A 131 -11.32 24.92 15.45
CA GLU A 131 -11.12 25.96 16.43
C GLU A 131 -12.46 25.97 17.18
N GLU A 132 -12.56 25.08 18.17
CA GLU A 132 -13.36 25.31 19.33
C GLU A 132 -13.00 26.72 19.73
N ASN A 133 -13.95 27.58 19.42
CA ASN A 133 -14.19 28.89 19.94
C ASN A 133 -14.18 28.77 21.48
N LEU A 134 -13.00 28.54 22.05
CA LEU A 134 -12.70 28.75 23.45
C LEU A 134 -12.83 30.25 23.60
N GLY A 135 -14.06 30.65 23.97
CA GLY A 135 -14.40 32.01 24.30
C GLY A 135 -13.30 32.59 25.16
N ILE A 136 -12.54 33.51 24.57
CA ILE A 136 -11.72 34.46 25.28
C ILE A 136 -12.72 35.27 26.11
N GLY A 137 -12.90 34.84 27.36
CA GLY A 137 -13.39 35.72 28.40
C GLY A 137 -12.41 36.87 28.49
N GLU A 138 -12.92 38.06 28.24
CA GLU A 138 -12.22 39.34 28.32
C GLU A 138 -11.58 39.47 29.71
N GLU A 139 -10.26 39.26 29.83
CA GLU A 139 -9.51 39.71 30.99
C GLU A 139 -9.12 41.18 30.79
N GLU A 140 -9.69 41.99 31.67
CA GLU A 140 -9.52 43.42 31.83
C GLU A 140 -8.03 43.83 31.91
N HIS A 141 -7.67 44.80 31.08
CA HIS A 141 -6.40 45.52 31.14
C HIS A 141 -6.18 46.15 32.53
N THR A 142 -5.06 45.82 33.18
CA THR A 142 -4.44 46.72 34.16
C THR A 142 -3.02 47.07 33.73
N ASP A 143 -2.85 48.33 33.35
CA ASP A 143 -1.58 49.00 33.07
C ASP A 143 -0.73 49.11 34.34
N GLN A 144 0.51 48.60 34.32
CA GLN A 144 1.64 49.12 35.13
C GLN A 144 2.99 48.96 34.39
N VAL A 145 3.34 50.00 33.63
CA VAL A 145 4.49 50.92 33.83
C VAL A 145 5.76 50.43 34.57
N LEU A 146 6.92 50.71 33.92
CA LEU A 146 8.34 50.78 34.40
C LEU A 146 9.04 49.43 34.69
N LEU A 147 10.34 49.18 34.40
CA LEU A 147 11.54 50.03 34.27
C LEU A 147 12.67 49.21 33.59
N ASP A 148 13.66 49.91 33.05
CA ASP A 148 14.82 49.46 32.26
C ASP A 148 15.84 48.51 32.93
N THR A 149 16.69 47.95 32.04
CA THR A 149 18.17 47.76 32.14
C THR A 149 18.78 46.43 32.65
N PRO A 150 20.10 46.13 32.40
CA PRO A 150 20.48 45.01 31.54
C PRO A 150 21.45 44.01 32.22
N THR A 151 22.14 43.21 31.39
CA THR A 151 23.45 42.56 31.63
C THR A 151 23.43 41.09 32.09
N GLY A 152 23.89 40.22 31.18
CA GLY A 152 24.95 39.24 31.39
C GLY A 152 24.87 38.29 32.58
N SER A 153 24.74 36.99 32.28
CA SER A 153 25.53 35.95 32.96
C SER A 153 25.50 34.63 32.20
N LYS A 154 26.67 34.24 31.68
CA LYS A 154 27.03 32.86 31.37
C LYS A 154 26.98 32.06 32.67
N ARG A 155 26.13 31.04 32.75
CA ARG A 155 26.26 29.99 33.78
C ARG A 155 26.79 28.72 33.12
N PHE A 156 28.03 28.41 33.48
CA PHE A 156 28.60 27.07 33.48
C PHE A 156 27.64 26.13 34.23
N ARG A 157 27.27 25.01 33.61
CA ARG A 157 26.59 23.91 34.28
C ARG A 157 27.64 22.84 34.55
N GLU A 158 28.02 22.75 35.81
CA GLU A 158 28.94 21.77 36.37
C GLU A 158 28.23 20.41 36.43
N GLU A 159 28.85 19.39 35.86
CA GLU A 159 28.40 18.00 35.92
C GLU A 159 28.85 17.42 37.27
N THR A 160 27.90 17.12 38.15
CA THR A 160 28.13 16.29 39.33
C THR A 160 27.87 14.82 39.00
N PRO A 161 28.84 13.91 39.19
CA PRO A 161 28.67 12.48 39.00
C PRO A 161 28.59 11.77 40.35
N ASP A 162 27.39 11.57 40.91
CA ASP A 162 27.13 10.43 41.82
C ASP A 162 25.66 10.45 42.24
N ASP A 163 24.92 9.38 41.93
CA ASP A 163 23.72 8.96 42.69
C ASP A 163 23.08 7.70 42.05
N ARG A 164 23.92 6.71 41.76
CA ARG A 164 23.46 5.40 41.26
C ARG A 164 23.76 4.28 42.24
N ALA A 165 23.39 4.47 43.50
CA ALA A 165 23.37 3.39 44.48
C ALA A 165 22.45 3.72 45.66
N ARG A 166 21.13 3.57 45.51
CA ARG A 166 20.14 3.30 46.58
C ARG A 166 18.71 3.24 46.03
N LYS A 167 18.32 2.07 45.50
CA LYS A 167 16.90 1.68 45.44
C LYS A 167 16.77 0.16 45.40
N LYS A 168 17.19 -0.46 46.50
CA LYS A 168 16.75 -1.80 46.90
C LYS A 168 16.26 -1.66 48.34
N GLN A 169 15.15 -2.33 48.65
CA GLN A 169 14.45 -2.39 49.94
C GLN A 169 13.48 -1.24 50.21
N HIS A 170 12.26 -1.36 49.68
CA HIS A 170 11.06 -1.07 50.47
C HIS A 170 9.82 -1.68 49.80
N LEU A 171 8.88 -2.16 50.62
CA LEU A 171 7.62 -2.87 50.31
C LEU A 171 7.74 -4.40 50.16
N GLN A 172 8.04 -5.04 51.29
CA GLN A 172 7.25 -6.18 51.77
C GLN A 172 6.11 -5.63 52.64
N ASP A 173 5.02 -6.39 52.75
CA ASP A 173 3.83 -6.18 53.59
C ASP A 173 2.71 -5.28 53.05
N THR A 174 1.87 -5.90 52.23
CA THR A 174 0.42 -5.74 52.35
C THR A 174 -0.22 -7.12 52.18
N GLY A 175 -0.48 -7.78 53.30
CA GLY A 175 -1.40 -8.91 53.37
C GLY A 175 -2.82 -8.36 53.36
N THR A 176 -3.55 -8.65 52.30
CA THR A 176 -5.00 -8.46 52.22
C THR A 176 -5.64 -9.76 51.79
N THR A 177 -6.39 -10.30 52.74
CA THR A 177 -7.44 -11.32 52.66
C THR A 177 -8.05 -11.45 51.28
N PHE A 178 -7.78 -12.59 50.62
CA PHE A 178 -8.50 -13.02 49.42
C PHE A 178 -9.79 -13.70 49.86
N ASP A 179 -10.90 -12.96 49.85
CA ASP A 179 -12.23 -13.55 49.82
C ASP A 179 -12.50 -14.06 48.39
N ASN A 180 -12.66 -15.38 48.29
CA ASN A 180 -13.06 -16.09 47.08
C ASN A 180 -14.48 -15.69 46.66
N GLN A 181 -14.61 -14.67 45.82
CA GLN A 181 -15.76 -14.52 44.94
C GLN A 181 -15.32 -14.94 43.53
N VAL A 182 -15.62 -16.19 43.20
CA VAL A 182 -15.60 -16.72 41.83
C VAL A 182 -16.77 -16.05 41.12
N GLU A 183 -16.56 -14.83 40.64
CA GLU A 183 -17.41 -14.24 39.62
C GLU A 183 -17.08 -14.96 38.31
N THR A 184 -18.01 -15.81 37.89
CA THR A 184 -18.03 -16.42 36.57
C THR A 184 -18.17 -15.28 35.55
N ILE A 185 -17.04 -14.76 35.07
CA ILE A 185 -16.97 -13.83 33.92
C ILE A 185 -17.29 -14.66 32.68
N ASP A 186 -18.56 -15.02 32.53
CA ASP A 186 -19.10 -15.78 31.41
C ASP A 186 -19.96 -14.84 30.59
N SER A 187 -19.30 -14.01 29.78
CA SER A 187 -19.87 -13.23 28.68
C SER A 187 -18.72 -12.65 27.87
N THR A 188 -17.91 -13.53 27.26
CA THR A 188 -17.18 -13.13 26.05
C THR A 188 -18.25 -12.88 24.99
N ASP A 189 -18.68 -11.62 24.91
CA ASP A 189 -19.48 -11.07 23.83
C ASP A 189 -18.80 -11.47 22.52
N ASP A 190 -19.35 -12.46 21.83
CA ASP A 190 -18.88 -12.96 20.53
C ASP A 190 -19.10 -11.88 19.48
N GLN A 191 -18.31 -10.80 19.57
CA GLN A 191 -18.34 -9.73 18.59
C GLN A 191 -17.87 -10.31 17.28
N VAL A 192 -18.81 -10.41 16.33
CA VAL A 192 -18.52 -10.78 14.95
C VAL A 192 -17.39 -9.87 14.48
N PRO A 193 -16.21 -10.42 14.11
CA PRO A 193 -15.09 -9.62 13.68
C PRO A 193 -15.51 -8.70 12.55
N ALA A 194 -15.13 -7.42 12.63
CA ALA A 194 -15.44 -6.46 11.58
C ALA A 194 -14.96 -7.02 10.23
N GLU A 195 -15.82 -6.94 9.21
CA GLU A 195 -15.47 -7.34 7.85
C GLU A 195 -14.87 -6.16 7.09
N TYR A 196 -13.82 -6.43 6.31
CA TYR A 196 -13.19 -5.39 5.49
C TYR A 196 -14.04 -5.12 4.23
N PRO A 197 -14.56 -3.90 4.02
CA PRO A 197 -15.34 -3.61 2.83
C PRO A 197 -14.44 -3.56 1.59
N ASN A 198 -14.67 -4.45 0.63
CA ASN A 198 -13.91 -4.51 -0.60
C ASN A 198 -14.46 -3.52 -1.65
N PRO A 199 -13.70 -2.47 -2.04
CA PRO A 199 -14.23 -1.40 -2.89
C PRO A 199 -14.39 -1.79 -4.37
N PHE A 200 -13.99 -3.00 -4.76
CA PHE A 200 -14.18 -3.55 -6.11
C PHE A 200 -15.44 -4.43 -6.23
N GLN A 201 -16.11 -4.75 -5.11
CA GLN A 201 -17.36 -5.52 -5.14
C GLN A 201 -18.51 -4.67 -5.71
N GLY A 202 -19.30 -5.26 -6.61
CA GLY A 202 -20.50 -4.60 -7.18
C GLY A 202 -20.24 -3.41 -8.10
N VAL A 203 -18.98 -3.02 -8.33
CA VAL A 203 -18.63 -1.87 -9.18
C VAL A 203 -18.09 -2.37 -10.52
N GLU A 204 -18.84 -2.08 -11.57
CA GLU A 204 -18.37 -2.19 -12.95
C GLU A 204 -18.32 -0.79 -13.54
N SER A 205 -17.11 -0.25 -13.65
CA SER A 205 -16.89 1.02 -14.31
C SER A 205 -15.80 0.85 -15.36
N THR A 206 -16.10 1.20 -16.60
CA THR A 206 -15.06 1.36 -17.61
C THR A 206 -14.15 2.51 -17.17
N PRO A 207 -12.84 2.29 -17.06
CA PRO A 207 -11.92 3.32 -16.60
C PRO A 207 -11.89 4.48 -17.60
N LYS A 208 -12.16 5.70 -17.13
CA LYS A 208 -12.11 6.91 -17.96
C LYS A 208 -10.70 7.51 -18.06
N VAL A 209 -9.80 7.07 -17.19
CA VAL A 209 -8.39 7.46 -17.16
C VAL A 209 -7.53 6.23 -17.49
N LYS A 210 -6.35 6.45 -18.10
CA LYS A 210 -5.48 5.35 -18.54
C LYS A 210 -4.69 4.71 -17.39
N GLY A 211 -4.33 5.48 -16.37
CA GLY A 211 -3.58 4.94 -15.24
C GLY A 211 -3.08 5.98 -14.26
N PHE A 212 -2.45 5.50 -13.18
CA PHE A 212 -1.82 6.31 -12.15
C PHE A 212 -0.40 5.86 -11.85
N ILE A 213 0.45 6.83 -11.55
CA ILE A 213 1.81 6.61 -11.06
C ILE A 213 1.84 6.89 -9.56
N ILE A 214 2.17 5.88 -8.78
CA ILE A 214 2.37 5.98 -7.34
C ILE A 214 3.81 6.39 -7.07
N THR A 215 3.97 7.60 -6.59
CA THR A 215 5.26 8.16 -6.19
C THR A 215 5.39 8.21 -4.67
N GLY A 216 6.63 8.27 -4.22
CA GLY A 216 6.96 8.36 -2.80
C GLY A 216 8.37 7.88 -2.52
N HIS A 217 8.81 8.09 -1.28
CA HIS A 217 10.15 7.72 -0.85
C HIS A 217 10.39 6.20 -0.98
N PRO A 218 11.64 5.77 -1.24
CA PRO A 218 11.98 4.36 -1.16
C PRO A 218 11.63 3.76 0.20
N GLY A 219 11.04 2.56 0.20
CA GLY A 219 10.62 1.88 1.45
C GLY A 219 9.32 2.39 2.07
N ILE A 220 8.61 3.32 1.42
CA ILE A 220 7.32 3.82 1.92
C ILE A 220 6.19 2.78 1.82
N GLY A 221 6.38 1.71 1.03
CA GLY A 221 5.40 0.62 0.89
C GLY A 221 4.60 0.63 -0.41
N LYS A 222 5.07 1.29 -1.48
CA LYS A 222 4.40 1.31 -2.80
C LYS A 222 4.10 -0.09 -3.34
N SER A 223 5.08 -1.00 -3.31
CA SER A 223 4.88 -2.38 -3.76
C SER A 223 3.82 -3.08 -2.91
N ILE A 224 3.83 -2.89 -1.58
CA ILE A 224 2.80 -3.43 -0.67
C ILE A 224 1.41 -2.87 -1.03
N PHE A 225 1.32 -1.59 -1.42
CA PHE A 225 0.07 -1.01 -1.88
C PHE A 225 -0.44 -1.67 -3.17
N LEU A 226 0.43 -1.96 -4.14
CA LEU A 226 0.04 -2.72 -5.34
C LEU A 226 -0.48 -4.12 -4.97
N TYR A 227 0.16 -4.84 -4.04
CA TYR A 227 -0.33 -6.13 -3.57
C TYR A 227 -1.65 -6.04 -2.81
N TYR A 228 -1.85 -4.98 -2.03
CA TYR A 228 -3.13 -4.68 -1.38
C TYR A 228 -4.24 -4.51 -2.43
N VAL A 229 -3.99 -3.77 -3.51
CA VAL A 229 -4.93 -3.64 -4.64
C VAL A 229 -5.16 -4.98 -5.35
N LEU A 230 -4.09 -5.75 -5.61
CA LEU A 230 -4.19 -7.08 -6.22
C LEU A 230 -5.14 -7.99 -5.43
N VAL A 231 -4.91 -8.14 -4.13
CA VAL A 231 -5.69 -9.03 -3.26
C VAL A 231 -7.17 -8.64 -3.25
N LEU A 232 -7.47 -7.34 -3.12
CA LEU A 232 -8.85 -6.87 -3.18
C LEU A 232 -9.51 -7.16 -4.54
N ARG A 233 -8.79 -6.99 -5.65
CA ARG A 233 -9.32 -7.32 -6.97
C ARG A 233 -9.56 -8.81 -7.15
N LEU A 234 -8.66 -9.68 -6.68
CA LEU A 234 -8.85 -11.13 -6.72
C LEU A 234 -10.09 -11.55 -5.92
N GLN A 235 -10.28 -10.99 -4.72
CA GLN A 235 -11.48 -11.23 -3.91
C GLN A 235 -12.77 -10.80 -4.62
N ALA A 236 -12.73 -9.71 -5.38
CA ALA A 236 -13.85 -9.28 -6.23
C ALA A 236 -13.94 -10.04 -7.57
N SER A 237 -13.16 -11.12 -7.76
CA SER A 237 -13.06 -11.90 -9.00
C SER A 237 -12.77 -11.05 -10.25
N LYS A 238 -12.00 -9.97 -10.09
CA LYS A 238 -11.68 -9.05 -11.18
C LYS A 238 -10.37 -9.46 -11.86
N PRO A 239 -10.35 -9.53 -13.21
CA PRO A 239 -9.14 -9.90 -13.93
C PRO A 239 -8.06 -8.85 -13.69
N THR A 240 -6.84 -9.31 -13.46
CA THR A 240 -5.72 -8.45 -13.04
C THR A 240 -4.42 -8.97 -13.62
N ILE A 241 -3.56 -8.08 -14.10
CA ILE A 241 -2.20 -8.36 -14.52
C ILE A 241 -1.25 -7.82 -13.46
N LEU A 242 -0.20 -8.59 -13.15
CA LEU A 242 0.91 -8.16 -12.30
C LEU A 242 2.23 -8.26 -13.10
N VAL A 243 2.96 -7.14 -13.16
CA VAL A 243 4.29 -7.06 -13.78
C VAL A 243 5.29 -6.67 -12.69
N THR A 244 6.20 -7.60 -12.37
CA THR A 244 7.26 -7.39 -11.36
C THR A 244 8.66 -7.55 -11.95
N TYR A 245 8.77 -8.07 -13.16
CA TYR A 245 10.01 -8.32 -13.89
C TYR A 245 9.82 -7.89 -15.36
N PRO A 246 10.89 -7.52 -16.06
CA PRO A 246 10.81 -7.01 -17.44
C PRO A 246 10.46 -8.08 -18.48
N ASP A 247 10.77 -9.35 -18.21
CA ASP A 247 10.68 -10.46 -19.16
C ASP A 247 9.40 -11.29 -19.01
N LYS A 248 8.63 -11.07 -17.95
CA LYS A 248 7.43 -11.88 -17.66
C LYS A 248 6.28 -11.07 -17.07
N VAL A 249 5.08 -11.53 -17.41
CA VAL A 249 3.80 -11.00 -16.96
C VAL A 249 3.01 -12.11 -16.28
N THR A 250 2.42 -11.81 -15.12
CA THR A 250 1.48 -12.72 -14.45
C THR A 250 0.05 -12.25 -14.68
N VAL A 251 -0.79 -13.09 -15.25
CA VAL A 251 -2.20 -12.78 -15.57
C VAL A 251 -3.11 -13.62 -14.68
N PHE A 252 -3.98 -12.94 -13.91
CA PHE A 252 -5.00 -13.53 -13.05
C PHE A 252 -6.36 -13.43 -13.74
N LEU A 253 -6.91 -14.56 -14.15
CA LEU A 253 -8.22 -14.68 -14.79
C LEU A 253 -9.09 -15.65 -14.00
N ARG A 254 -10.38 -15.70 -14.28
CA ARG A 254 -11.33 -16.65 -13.66
C ARG A 254 -10.92 -18.12 -13.82
N GLN A 255 -10.18 -18.43 -14.89
CA GLN A 255 -9.73 -19.78 -15.20
C GLN A 255 -8.45 -20.17 -14.45
N GLY A 256 -7.75 -19.21 -13.85
CA GLY A 256 -6.51 -19.44 -13.09
C GLY A 256 -5.47 -18.35 -13.26
N VAL A 257 -4.23 -18.68 -12.87
CA VAL A 257 -3.07 -17.79 -12.97
C VAL A 257 -2.10 -18.28 -14.01
N TYR A 258 -1.66 -17.36 -14.86
CA TYR A 258 -0.80 -17.64 -16.00
C TYR A 258 0.45 -16.77 -15.95
N SER A 259 1.58 -17.34 -16.34
CA SER A 259 2.84 -16.64 -16.58
C SER A 259 3.09 -16.61 -18.08
N ILE A 260 3.33 -15.43 -18.61
CA ILE A 260 3.50 -15.16 -20.04
C ILE A 260 4.81 -14.40 -20.21
N LEU A 261 5.61 -14.76 -21.22
CA LEU A 261 6.79 -13.98 -21.55
C LEU A 261 6.38 -12.63 -22.13
N MET A 262 7.12 -11.57 -21.82
CA MET A 262 6.80 -10.23 -22.31
C MET A 262 6.81 -10.18 -23.86
N THR A 263 7.65 -10.99 -24.51
CA THR A 263 7.72 -11.12 -25.97
C THR A 263 6.43 -11.64 -26.59
N ASP A 264 5.70 -12.47 -25.86
CA ASP A 264 4.48 -13.15 -26.33
C ASP A 264 3.23 -12.40 -25.85
N PHE A 265 3.41 -11.33 -25.07
CA PHE A 265 2.31 -10.62 -24.43
C PHE A 265 1.36 -9.97 -25.44
N GLU A 266 1.88 -9.42 -26.54
CA GLU A 266 1.03 -8.78 -27.56
C GLU A 266 0.07 -9.77 -28.23
N GLU A 267 0.50 -11.03 -28.38
CA GLU A 267 -0.31 -12.08 -29.01
C GLU A 267 -1.49 -12.50 -28.12
N VAL A 268 -1.33 -12.41 -26.80
CA VAL A 268 -2.37 -12.81 -25.84
C VAL A 268 -3.33 -11.68 -25.45
N ILE A 269 -3.03 -10.41 -25.75
CA ILE A 269 -3.89 -9.26 -25.41
C ILE A 269 -5.36 -9.49 -25.82
N PRO A 270 -5.68 -9.98 -27.03
CA PRO A 270 -7.08 -10.18 -27.45
C PRO A 270 -7.85 -11.19 -26.58
N ALA A 271 -7.15 -12.09 -25.89
CA ALA A 271 -7.75 -13.07 -24.99
C ALA A 271 -7.96 -12.54 -23.57
N ILE A 272 -7.41 -11.37 -23.23
CA ILE A 272 -7.50 -10.77 -21.90
C ILE A 272 -8.68 -9.78 -21.86
N PRO A 273 -9.58 -9.87 -20.86
CA PRO A 273 -10.72 -8.95 -20.76
C PRO A 273 -10.27 -7.48 -20.70
N THR A 274 -10.97 -6.59 -21.41
CA THR A 274 -10.65 -5.15 -21.43
C THR A 274 -10.83 -4.46 -20.08
N THR A 275 -11.57 -5.07 -19.15
CA THR A 275 -11.74 -4.62 -17.75
C THR A 275 -10.54 -4.93 -16.84
N THR A 276 -9.52 -5.59 -17.39
CA THR A 276 -8.30 -5.98 -16.66
C THR A 276 -7.52 -4.75 -16.24
N TRP A 277 -7.07 -4.75 -14.98
CA TRP A 277 -6.12 -3.75 -14.48
C TRP A 277 -4.71 -4.32 -14.51
N CYS A 278 -3.73 -3.49 -14.88
CA CYS A 278 -2.32 -3.85 -14.87
C CYS A 278 -1.60 -3.18 -13.70
N LEU A 279 -1.10 -3.98 -12.77
CA LEU A 279 -0.33 -3.53 -11.62
C LEU A 279 1.16 -3.70 -11.95
N VAL A 280 1.88 -2.59 -12.06
CA VAL A 280 3.29 -2.58 -12.51
C VAL A 280 4.18 -2.12 -11.36
N ASP A 281 4.95 -3.05 -10.77
CA ASP A 281 5.88 -2.71 -9.69
C ASP A 281 7.25 -2.33 -10.27
N THR A 282 7.46 -1.03 -10.54
CA THR A 282 8.79 -0.58 -10.97
C THR A 282 9.77 -0.69 -9.81
N ASN A 283 10.87 -1.37 -10.09
CA ASN A 283 11.91 -1.71 -9.14
C ASN A 283 13.28 -1.62 -9.84
N GLU A 284 14.36 -2.03 -9.18
CA GLU A 284 15.71 -1.94 -9.74
C GLU A 284 15.90 -2.76 -11.03
N SER A 285 15.06 -3.76 -11.28
CA SER A 285 15.05 -4.58 -12.50
C SER A 285 14.03 -4.13 -13.55
N LEU A 286 13.08 -3.27 -13.18
CA LEU A 286 12.01 -2.78 -14.03
C LEU A 286 11.89 -1.27 -13.85
N GLU A 287 12.68 -0.51 -14.60
CA GLU A 287 12.76 0.96 -14.46
C GLU A 287 11.51 1.67 -14.98
N THR A 288 10.90 1.15 -16.04
CA THR A 288 9.74 1.75 -16.72
C THR A 288 8.66 0.72 -17.01
N VAL A 289 7.44 1.20 -17.26
CA VAL A 289 6.36 0.35 -17.77
C VAL A 289 6.78 -0.24 -19.13
N PRO A 290 6.71 -1.56 -19.33
CA PRO A 290 7.03 -2.18 -20.62
C PRO A 290 6.15 -1.65 -21.75
N ALA A 291 6.73 -1.42 -22.93
CA ALA A 291 6.01 -0.87 -24.09
C ALA A 291 4.74 -1.66 -24.48
N PRO A 292 4.76 -3.02 -24.48
CA PRO A 292 3.54 -3.79 -24.75
C PRO A 292 2.40 -3.47 -23.79
N ILE A 293 2.70 -3.20 -22.52
CA ILE A 293 1.71 -2.84 -21.49
C ILE A 293 1.21 -1.41 -21.72
N SER A 294 2.10 -0.45 -21.96
CA SER A 294 1.72 0.95 -22.16
C SER A 294 0.89 1.18 -23.43
N ASN A 295 1.01 0.30 -24.41
CA ASN A 295 0.25 0.35 -25.67
C ASN A 295 -1.16 -0.26 -25.56
N THR A 296 -1.47 -0.93 -24.45
CA THR A 296 -2.80 -1.51 -24.22
C THR A 296 -3.83 -0.45 -23.80
N LEU A 297 -5.11 -0.83 -23.87
CA LEU A 297 -6.24 -0.08 -23.30
C LEU A 297 -6.49 -0.42 -21.82
N PHE A 298 -5.67 -1.27 -21.22
CA PHE A 298 -5.84 -1.63 -19.81
C PHE A 298 -5.54 -0.43 -18.94
N PHE A 299 -6.34 -0.27 -17.88
CA PHE A 299 -5.99 0.65 -16.81
C PHE A 299 -4.74 0.15 -16.11
N TYR A 300 -3.73 0.99 -15.91
CA TYR A 300 -2.54 0.58 -15.15
C TYR A 300 -2.29 1.42 -13.90
N LEU A 301 -1.77 0.76 -12.88
CA LEU A 301 -1.33 1.37 -11.63
C LEU A 301 0.13 0.98 -11.43
N THR A 302 1.02 1.95 -11.52
CA THR A 302 2.45 1.71 -11.45
C THR A 302 3.07 2.32 -10.21
N SER A 303 3.93 1.58 -9.50
CA SER A 303 4.83 2.20 -8.54
C SER A 303 5.93 2.94 -9.31
N SER A 304 6.48 4.03 -8.78
CA SER A 304 7.65 4.72 -9.35
C SER A 304 8.77 4.79 -8.31
N ILE A 305 9.99 4.47 -8.75
CA ILE A 305 11.19 4.82 -8.00
C ILE A 305 11.42 6.32 -8.19
N THR A 306 11.33 7.07 -7.09
CA THR A 306 11.85 8.43 -7.09
C THR A 306 13.35 8.36 -7.29
N GLU A 307 13.81 8.72 -8.49
CA GLU A 307 15.23 8.86 -8.74
C GLU A 307 15.81 9.82 -7.70
N LYS A 308 16.83 9.34 -7.00
CA LYS A 308 17.71 10.29 -6.31
C LYS A 308 18.30 11.11 -7.44
N LYS A 309 17.94 12.39 -7.54
CA LYS A 309 18.74 13.38 -8.26
C LYS A 309 20.17 13.23 -7.73
N THR A 310 20.97 12.42 -8.40
CA THR A 310 22.41 12.54 -8.32
C THR A 310 22.67 13.96 -8.76
N PRO A 311 23.36 14.78 -7.94
CA PRO A 311 23.76 16.10 -8.38
C PRO A 311 24.72 15.91 -9.55
N SER A 312 24.18 15.82 -10.76
CA SER A 312 24.95 15.86 -11.99
C SER A 312 25.49 17.27 -12.09
N MET A 313 26.74 17.43 -11.65
CA MET A 313 27.57 18.55 -12.08
C MET A 313 27.68 18.48 -13.60
N GLY A 314 26.94 19.34 -14.30
CA GLY A 314 27.21 19.65 -15.71
C GLY A 314 26.19 19.13 -16.72
N GLN A 315 25.29 20.03 -17.11
CA GLN A 315 24.77 20.30 -18.46
C GLN A 315 24.05 19.23 -19.31
N GLN A 316 22.83 19.66 -19.70
CA GLN A 316 22.17 19.58 -21.02
C GLN A 316 21.45 18.29 -21.46
N GLY A 317 20.13 18.43 -21.60
CA GLY A 317 19.33 17.71 -22.60
C GLY A 317 18.17 16.88 -22.03
N TYR A 318 17.16 17.49 -21.40
CA TYR A 318 15.89 16.80 -21.14
C TYR A 318 15.17 16.55 -22.48
N ARG A 319 15.15 15.29 -22.92
CA ARG A 319 14.28 14.85 -24.02
C ARG A 319 12.85 14.74 -23.47
N HIS A 320 11.95 15.51 -24.05
CA HIS A 320 10.51 15.36 -23.83
C HIS A 320 10.08 13.98 -24.36
N SER A 321 9.68 13.10 -23.44
CA SER A 321 8.93 11.87 -23.78
C SER A 321 7.50 12.26 -24.17
N PRO A 322 6.86 11.61 -25.15
CA PRO A 322 5.49 11.93 -25.54
C PRO A 322 4.53 11.72 -24.36
N VAL A 323 3.79 12.78 -24.04
CA VAL A 323 2.92 12.90 -22.87
C VAL A 323 1.69 12.02 -23.06
N CYS A 324 1.71 10.82 -22.46
CA CYS A 324 0.46 10.24 -21.96
C CYS A 324 0.05 11.07 -20.74
N HIS A 325 -1.24 11.41 -20.63
CA HIS A 325 -1.79 12.09 -19.45
C HIS A 325 -1.70 11.16 -18.23
N GLU A 326 -0.53 11.15 -17.58
CA GLU A 326 -0.24 10.33 -16.42
C GLU A 326 -0.48 11.15 -15.16
N THR A 327 -1.46 10.73 -14.36
CA THR A 327 -1.69 11.34 -13.06
C THR A 327 -0.71 10.78 -12.03
N VAL A 328 -0.05 11.68 -11.31
CA VAL A 328 0.90 11.34 -10.26
C VAL A 328 0.20 11.36 -8.90
N LEU A 329 0.18 10.21 -8.22
CA LEU A 329 -0.32 10.05 -6.86
C LEU A 329 0.84 10.01 -5.87
N PHE A 330 0.80 10.83 -4.83
CA PHE A 330 1.81 10.83 -3.77
C PHE A 330 1.32 10.05 -2.56
N ILE A 331 2.03 8.97 -2.18
CA ILE A 331 1.84 8.31 -0.89
C ILE A 331 2.91 8.83 0.08
N GLY A 332 2.57 9.87 0.83
CA GLY A 332 3.38 10.37 1.94
C GLY A 332 3.10 9.59 3.23
N ALA A 333 4.14 9.28 4.02
CA ALA A 333 3.94 8.91 5.42
C ALA A 333 4.25 10.13 6.29
N HIS A 334 3.33 10.44 7.20
CA HIS A 334 3.52 11.48 8.21
C HIS A 334 4.46 10.95 9.32
N ASN A 335 5.77 10.87 9.03
CA ASN A 335 6.77 10.38 10.00
C ASN A 335 7.70 11.51 10.45
N ARG A 336 7.29 12.21 11.52
CA ARG A 336 8.10 13.18 12.28
C ARG A 336 8.98 12.47 13.33
N ALA A 337 9.75 11.44 12.95
CA ALA A 337 10.78 10.82 13.81
C ALA A 337 11.83 10.06 12.98
N ARG A 338 12.93 10.71 12.62
CA ARG A 338 13.77 10.33 11.46
C ARG A 338 15.06 9.52 11.71
N SER A 339 15.36 8.99 12.90
CA SER A 339 16.70 8.39 13.14
C SER A 339 16.79 6.85 13.15
N LYS A 340 15.76 6.10 13.55
CA LYS A 340 15.90 4.63 13.75
C LYS A 340 15.63 3.77 12.51
N SER A 341 14.84 4.26 11.55
CA SER A 341 14.38 3.48 10.37
C SER A 341 15.49 3.13 9.35
N ARG A 342 16.54 3.96 9.21
CA ARG A 342 17.60 3.75 8.21
C ARG A 342 18.45 2.51 8.47
N ARG A 343 18.68 2.11 9.72
CA ARG A 343 19.49 0.92 10.05
C ARG A 343 18.75 -0.37 9.72
N GLN A 344 17.45 -0.44 10.00
CA GLN A 344 16.61 -1.59 9.64
C GLN A 344 16.42 -1.71 8.12
N GLN A 345 16.21 -0.59 7.40
CA GLN A 345 16.08 -0.61 5.94
C GLN A 345 17.37 -1.01 5.22
N ASN A 346 18.54 -0.58 5.70
CA ASN A 346 19.83 -0.98 5.11
C ASN A 346 20.19 -2.44 5.41
N ALA A 347 19.80 -2.96 6.59
CA ALA A 347 19.94 -4.38 6.91
C ALA A 347 19.01 -5.25 6.02
N LEU A 348 17.77 -4.81 5.81
CA LEU A 348 16.80 -5.48 4.95
C LEU A 348 17.28 -5.53 3.49
N ARG A 349 17.80 -4.40 2.96
CA ARG A 349 18.37 -4.35 1.60
C ARG A 349 19.52 -5.33 1.40
N LYS A 350 20.49 -5.39 2.31
CA LYS A 350 21.64 -6.31 2.21
C LYS A 350 21.24 -7.78 2.25
N VAL A 351 20.19 -8.10 3.01
CA VAL A 351 19.65 -9.46 3.08
C VAL A 351 18.89 -9.82 1.79
N VAL A 352 18.07 -8.91 1.28
CA VAL A 352 17.31 -9.10 0.03
C VAL A 352 18.25 -9.28 -1.17
N THR A 353 19.30 -8.47 -1.31
CA THR A 353 20.27 -8.62 -2.41
C THR A 353 21.02 -9.96 -2.35
N ARG A 354 21.35 -10.47 -1.15
CA ARG A 354 22.00 -11.78 -0.99
C ARG A 354 21.06 -12.93 -1.34
N ILE A 355 19.80 -12.86 -0.94
CA ILE A 355 18.82 -13.91 -1.20
C ILE A 355 18.43 -13.94 -2.68
N LEU A 356 18.24 -12.78 -3.32
CA LEU A 356 17.96 -12.72 -4.76
C LEU A 356 19.11 -13.28 -5.60
N SER A 357 20.36 -13.05 -5.20
CA SER A 357 21.53 -13.68 -5.82
C SER A 357 21.54 -15.21 -5.66
N THR A 358 21.11 -15.74 -4.51
CA THR A 358 21.01 -17.19 -4.27
C THR A 358 19.86 -17.84 -5.04
N VAL A 359 18.72 -17.15 -5.15
CA VAL A 359 17.55 -17.65 -5.90
C VAL A 359 17.81 -17.63 -7.40
N TYR A 360 18.50 -16.60 -7.93
CA TYR A 360 18.95 -16.60 -9.32
C TYR A 360 19.91 -17.76 -9.62
N ALA A 361 20.82 -18.06 -8.69
CA ALA A 361 21.74 -19.20 -8.82
C ALA A 361 21.03 -20.56 -8.81
N LEU A 362 19.93 -20.69 -8.06
CA LEU A 362 19.13 -21.93 -8.01
C LEU A 362 18.14 -22.05 -9.18
N GLY A 363 17.62 -20.93 -9.70
CA GLY A 363 16.75 -20.90 -10.88
C GLY A 363 17.46 -21.28 -12.17
N SER A 364 18.76 -20.97 -12.30
CA SER A 364 19.58 -21.41 -13.45
C SER A 364 19.93 -22.91 -13.43
N LEU A 365 19.65 -23.65 -12.36
CA LEU A 365 19.87 -25.11 -12.29
C LEU A 365 18.62 -25.94 -12.65
N CYS A 366 17.48 -25.31 -12.89
CA CYS A 366 16.22 -25.98 -13.23
C CYS A 366 15.64 -25.57 -14.60
N LEU A 367 16.47 -25.03 -15.49
CA LEU A 367 16.16 -24.82 -16.91
C LEU A 367 16.93 -25.80 -17.79
#